data_AF-A0A8H7V3M9-F1
#
_entry.id   AF-A0A8H7V3M9-F1
#
_cell.length_a   1.000
_cell.length_b   1.000
_cell.length_c   1.000
_cell.angle_alpha   90.00
_cell.angle_beta   90.00
_cell.angle_gamma   90.00
#
_symmetry.space_group_name_H-M   'P 1'
#
loop_
_entity.id
_entity.type
_entity.pdbx_description
1 polymer ?
#
loop_
_entity_poly.entity_id
_entity_poly.type
_entity_poly.pdbx_seq_one_letter_code
_entity_poly.pdbx_strand_id
1 'polypeptide(L)'
;MCDVNDPRILNAYIAITEEEPTDWLLLGYKDTRSVISLYASGTNGLSEFREHITNEILFGFVRVDDRFILITYVPDSVSGVRRARALVHSRSVASILELSHAQFTASSLSDMSDANIRTRLKLGQNQVPNRPRPTSMNSKRASTVTRRRKSNQYSPSPSPSPMSERNLRILTTDEPFSYDDDRMTATPTPSSPTSVASSFAESSISTLVDHLDLDDKNKDATEAMLQLQLAKKKELEEARFRQFQRDQQEERFKRDQAIKKFEQEEKQKQQLQQQKPAFLLKKELTTKKTFTFPKAEEKKSGIFPQVVLRKVTPGVNNYNKDEVKKDVRSVLSSYKKIEPKQELKTEIKVELKKVHQEVKSAVKDEVKAVIKKQTRSIAKEEVTPIKEVSSIKEIVPIKESVPNKESASVKEEVIIREQPQMVVKEQDTKAVLEVKQNTIETQPEAKTDIKAEVQPAVVRSEAIPKVQQFWRRRHFVIEDKRVSFYKDEMAKVPISEINLLTVTRLAPANEDEDTYVPNSFVIDTQTGDSYQIFADDKRIVKQMYAIIQSS
;
A
#
# COMPACT_ATOMS: atom_id res chain seq x y z
N MET A 1 0.28 -11.34 6.66
CA MET A 1 0.53 -11.59 5.22
C MET A 1 -0.50 -12.61 4.76
N CYS A 2 -1.06 -12.45 3.56
CA CYS A 2 -2.01 -13.41 2.98
C CYS A 2 -1.22 -14.53 2.29
N ASP A 3 -1.69 -15.77 2.41
CA ASP A 3 -1.16 -16.91 1.68
C ASP A 3 -1.96 -17.10 0.39
N VAL A 4 -1.25 -17.11 -0.74
CA VAL A 4 -1.82 -17.25 -2.09
C VAL A 4 -1.01 -18.29 -2.89
N ASN A 5 -0.35 -19.22 -2.20
CA ASN A 5 0.54 -20.22 -2.81
C ASN A 5 -0.19 -21.43 -3.43
N ASP A 6 -1.50 -21.34 -3.67
CA ASP A 6 -2.25 -22.44 -4.30
C ASP A 6 -1.83 -22.54 -5.79
N PRO A 7 -1.18 -23.64 -6.22
CA PRO A 7 -0.67 -23.78 -7.59
C PRO A 7 -1.79 -23.75 -8.63
N ARG A 8 -3.04 -24.04 -8.23
CA ARG A 8 -4.20 -23.97 -9.12
C ARG A 8 -4.50 -22.55 -9.56
N ILE A 9 -4.18 -21.56 -8.73
CA ILE A 9 -4.33 -20.14 -9.06
C ILE A 9 -3.41 -19.78 -10.22
N LEU A 10 -2.14 -20.20 -10.14
CA LEU A 10 -1.16 -19.96 -11.19
C LEU A 10 -1.54 -20.65 -12.49
N ASN A 11 -1.99 -21.91 -12.42
CA ASN A 11 -2.43 -22.65 -13.62
C ASN A 11 -3.64 -21.99 -14.30
N ALA A 12 -4.65 -21.56 -13.53
CA ALA A 12 -5.81 -20.86 -14.07
C ALA A 12 -5.44 -19.48 -14.62
N TYR A 13 -4.50 -18.78 -13.98
CA TYR A 13 -4.00 -17.51 -14.45
C TYR A 13 -3.27 -17.64 -15.80
N ILE A 14 -2.37 -18.62 -15.93
CA ILE A 14 -1.66 -18.90 -17.18
C ILE A 14 -2.66 -19.21 -18.29
N ALA A 15 -3.66 -20.05 -18.04
CA ALA A 15 -4.70 -20.36 -19.03
C ALA A 15 -5.42 -19.09 -19.53
N ILE A 16 -5.80 -18.18 -18.63
CA ILE A 16 -6.46 -16.92 -19.03
C ILE A 16 -5.53 -16.04 -19.88
N THR A 17 -4.23 -16.05 -19.59
CA THR A 17 -3.25 -15.18 -20.27
C THR A 17 -2.73 -15.73 -21.59
N GLU A 18 -2.68 -17.05 -21.75
CA GLU A 18 -2.21 -17.74 -22.97
C GLU A 18 -3.33 -17.94 -24.00
N GLU A 19 -4.47 -17.28 -23.80
CA GLU A 19 -5.65 -17.36 -24.67
C GLU A 19 -6.26 -18.77 -24.81
N GLU A 20 -6.06 -19.63 -23.79
CA GLU A 20 -6.85 -20.86 -23.62
C GLU A 20 -8.35 -20.52 -23.48
N PRO A 21 -9.28 -21.48 -23.60
CA PRO A 21 -10.70 -21.17 -23.54
C PRO A 21 -11.14 -20.59 -22.18
N THR A 22 -10.29 -20.60 -21.16
CA THR A 22 -10.60 -20.05 -19.84
C THR A 22 -10.51 -18.52 -19.87
N ASP A 23 -11.62 -17.84 -19.55
CA ASP A 23 -11.70 -16.38 -19.55
C ASP A 23 -11.67 -15.79 -18.15
N TRP A 24 -12.02 -16.57 -17.14
CA TRP A 24 -12.14 -16.06 -15.79
C TRP A 24 -11.74 -17.09 -14.73
N LEU A 25 -11.30 -16.57 -13.59
CA LEU A 25 -11.11 -17.32 -12.36
C LEU A 25 -11.72 -16.57 -11.18
N LEU A 26 -12.12 -17.34 -10.17
CA LEU A 26 -12.72 -16.85 -8.94
C LEU A 26 -11.95 -17.43 -7.75
N LEU A 27 -11.50 -16.54 -6.87
CA LEU A 27 -10.76 -16.86 -5.67
C LEU A 27 -11.57 -16.47 -4.45
N GLY A 28 -11.41 -17.21 -3.36
CA GLY A 28 -12.10 -16.93 -2.11
C GLY A 28 -11.39 -17.51 -0.89
N TYR A 29 -11.96 -17.20 0.26
CA TYR A 29 -11.50 -17.69 1.55
C TYR A 29 -12.29 -18.97 1.91
N LYS A 30 -11.74 -20.16 1.62
CA LYS A 30 -12.37 -21.46 1.95
C LYS A 30 -12.46 -21.68 3.47
N ASP A 31 -13.33 -20.93 4.15
CA ASP A 31 -13.49 -20.81 5.61
C ASP A 31 -12.26 -20.31 6.40
N THR A 32 -11.14 -20.07 5.73
CA THR A 32 -9.94 -19.52 6.37
C THR A 32 -9.99 -17.99 6.44
N ARG A 33 -9.09 -17.38 7.23
CA ARG A 33 -9.00 -15.92 7.35
C ARG A 33 -7.89 -15.30 6.50
N SER A 34 -6.96 -16.11 6.00
CA SER A 34 -5.70 -15.66 5.42
C SER A 34 -5.19 -16.52 4.27
N VAL A 35 -5.88 -17.60 3.91
CA VAL A 35 -5.52 -18.45 2.78
C VAL A 35 -6.54 -18.21 1.66
N ILE A 36 -6.03 -17.79 0.50
CA ILE A 36 -6.83 -17.61 -0.71
C ILE A 36 -6.64 -18.85 -1.57
N SER A 37 -7.73 -19.42 -2.05
CA SER A 37 -7.72 -20.62 -2.89
C SER A 37 -8.62 -20.43 -4.10
N LEU A 38 -8.36 -21.20 -5.15
CA LEU A 38 -9.23 -21.23 -6.34
C LEU A 38 -10.58 -21.86 -5.98
N TYR A 39 -11.67 -21.13 -6.29
CA TYR A 39 -13.05 -21.59 -6.15
C TYR A 39 -13.55 -22.18 -7.46
N ALA A 40 -13.46 -21.41 -8.53
CA ALA A 40 -13.95 -21.77 -9.85
C ALA A 40 -13.17 -21.06 -10.95
N SER A 41 -13.27 -21.57 -12.17
CA SER A 41 -12.77 -20.97 -13.40
C SER A 41 -13.66 -21.42 -14.55
N GLY A 42 -13.78 -20.60 -15.60
CA GLY A 42 -14.70 -20.90 -16.71
C GLY A 42 -14.40 -20.13 -17.98
N THR A 43 -15.24 -20.32 -19.00
CA THR A 43 -14.98 -19.95 -20.40
C THR A 43 -16.03 -19.00 -20.98
N ASN A 44 -17.11 -18.71 -20.25
CA ASN A 44 -18.21 -17.84 -20.72
C ASN A 44 -18.09 -16.41 -20.16
N GLY A 45 -16.85 -15.95 -20.01
CA GLY A 45 -16.52 -14.58 -19.59
C GLY A 45 -17.27 -14.07 -18.36
N LEU A 46 -17.67 -12.80 -18.41
CA LEU A 46 -18.26 -12.09 -17.28
C LEU A 46 -19.66 -12.59 -16.90
N SER A 47 -20.44 -13.12 -17.85
CA SER A 47 -21.80 -13.59 -17.58
C SER A 47 -21.78 -14.79 -16.63
N GLU A 48 -21.00 -15.82 -16.97
CA GLU A 48 -20.84 -17.01 -16.14
C GLU A 48 -20.11 -16.69 -14.84
N PHE A 49 -19.13 -15.78 -14.86
CA PHE A 49 -18.48 -15.28 -13.65
C PHE A 49 -19.51 -14.78 -12.62
N ARG A 50 -20.52 -14.00 -13.05
CA ARG A 50 -21.54 -13.44 -12.15
C ARG A 50 -22.42 -14.51 -11.51
N GLU A 51 -22.69 -15.61 -12.20
CA GLU A 51 -23.50 -16.72 -11.69
C GLU A 51 -22.79 -17.48 -10.55
N HIS A 52 -21.46 -17.42 -10.51
CA HIS A 52 -20.64 -18.08 -9.50
C HIS A 52 -20.33 -17.18 -8.29
N ILE A 53 -20.85 -15.95 -8.24
CA ILE A 53 -20.67 -15.04 -7.10
C ILE A 53 -21.60 -15.45 -5.96
N THR A 54 -21.00 -15.72 -4.81
CA THR A 54 -21.70 -15.99 -3.54
C THR A 54 -21.67 -14.77 -2.61
N ASN A 55 -22.45 -14.80 -1.53
CA ASN A 55 -22.52 -13.74 -0.51
C ASN A 55 -21.31 -13.75 0.44
N GLU A 56 -20.09 -13.88 -0.09
CA GLU A 56 -18.83 -13.84 0.64
C GLU A 56 -17.81 -12.91 -0.05
N ILE A 57 -16.64 -12.72 0.57
CA ILE A 57 -15.57 -11.93 -0.04
C ILE A 57 -14.89 -12.79 -1.11
N LEU A 58 -14.89 -12.30 -2.34
CA LEU A 58 -14.31 -13.00 -3.49
C LEU A 58 -13.38 -12.07 -4.27
N PHE A 59 -12.40 -12.67 -4.96
CA PHE A 59 -11.54 -11.97 -5.92
C PHE A 59 -11.68 -12.64 -7.28
N GLY A 60 -12.11 -11.88 -8.28
CA GLY A 60 -12.28 -12.34 -9.64
C GLY A 60 -11.21 -11.77 -10.55
N PHE A 61 -10.69 -12.59 -11.46
CA PHE A 61 -9.87 -12.12 -12.56
C PHE A 61 -10.52 -12.54 -13.86
N VAL A 62 -10.85 -11.57 -14.71
CA VAL A 62 -11.70 -11.75 -15.89
C VAL A 62 -11.04 -11.11 -17.10
N ARG A 63 -11.00 -11.83 -18.22
CA ARG A 63 -10.64 -11.35 -19.56
C ARG A 63 -11.87 -10.82 -20.27
N VAL A 64 -11.78 -9.60 -20.82
CA VAL A 64 -12.82 -8.94 -21.63
C VAL A 64 -12.16 -8.21 -22.78
N ASP A 65 -12.49 -8.56 -24.03
CA ASP A 65 -11.92 -7.98 -25.26
C ASP A 65 -10.39 -7.73 -25.16
N ASP A 66 -9.63 -8.76 -24.77
CA ASP A 66 -8.15 -8.76 -24.60
C ASP A 66 -7.58 -7.92 -23.45
N ARG A 67 -8.44 -7.37 -22.57
CA ARG A 67 -7.99 -6.74 -21.34
C ARG A 67 -8.39 -7.55 -20.13
N PHE A 68 -7.56 -7.47 -19.11
CA PHE A 68 -7.79 -8.16 -17.85
C PHE A 68 -8.24 -7.19 -16.77
N ILE A 69 -9.25 -7.57 -16.00
CA ILE A 69 -9.71 -6.82 -14.84
C ILE A 69 -9.66 -7.68 -13.59
N LEU A 70 -9.13 -7.11 -12.51
CA LEU A 70 -9.19 -7.70 -11.17
C LEU A 70 -10.36 -7.06 -10.41
N ILE A 71 -11.31 -7.90 -10.01
CA ILE A 71 -12.52 -7.51 -9.30
C ILE A 71 -12.42 -7.99 -7.86
N THR A 72 -12.51 -7.07 -6.90
CA THR A 72 -12.63 -7.40 -5.48
C THR A 72 -14.10 -7.27 -5.07
N TYR A 73 -14.79 -8.40 -4.92
CA TYR A 73 -16.20 -8.42 -4.51
C TYR A 73 -16.30 -8.45 -2.99
N VAL A 74 -16.94 -7.43 -2.41
CA VAL A 74 -17.12 -7.28 -0.96
C VAL A 74 -18.59 -6.96 -0.68
N PRO A 75 -19.41 -7.98 -0.36
CA PRO A 75 -20.82 -7.74 -0.09
C PRO A 75 -21.03 -6.90 1.17
N ASP A 76 -22.13 -6.15 1.20
CA ASP A 76 -22.43 -5.24 2.31
C ASP A 76 -22.79 -5.96 3.62
N SER A 77 -23.14 -7.23 3.56
CA SER A 77 -23.36 -8.10 4.72
C SER A 77 -22.09 -8.40 5.53
N VAL A 78 -20.91 -8.09 4.99
CA VAL A 78 -19.62 -8.42 5.59
C VAL A 78 -19.18 -7.35 6.60
N SER A 79 -18.76 -7.78 7.79
CA SER A 79 -18.25 -6.90 8.85
C SER A 79 -17.10 -6.00 8.35
N GLY A 80 -17.02 -4.76 8.86
CA GLY A 80 -15.98 -3.79 8.48
C GLY A 80 -14.54 -4.31 8.64
N VAL A 81 -14.27 -5.12 9.66
CA VAL A 81 -12.94 -5.75 9.87
C VAL A 81 -12.58 -6.72 8.74
N ARG A 82 -13.54 -7.53 8.29
CA ARG A 82 -13.34 -8.44 7.15
C ARG A 82 -13.18 -7.67 5.84
N ARG A 83 -13.97 -6.61 5.62
CA ARG A 83 -13.83 -5.68 4.49
C ARG A 83 -12.43 -5.07 4.42
N ALA A 84 -11.94 -4.51 5.53
CA ALA A 84 -10.60 -3.93 5.59
C ALA A 84 -9.51 -4.98 5.28
N ARG A 85 -9.65 -6.20 5.82
CA ARG A 85 -8.73 -7.31 5.52
C ARG A 85 -8.74 -7.68 4.04
N ALA A 86 -9.91 -7.77 3.42
CA ALA A 86 -10.06 -8.07 2.01
C ALA A 86 -9.31 -7.07 1.12
N LEU A 87 -9.39 -5.77 1.44
CA LEU A 87 -8.70 -4.70 0.71
C LEU A 87 -7.18 -4.70 0.93
N VAL A 88 -6.70 -5.20 2.07
CA VAL A 88 -5.27 -5.41 2.28
C VAL A 88 -4.79 -6.63 1.48
N HIS A 89 -5.55 -7.72 1.51
CA HIS A 89 -5.22 -8.96 0.81
C HIS A 89 -5.36 -8.84 -0.71
N SER A 90 -6.24 -7.96 -1.22
CA SER A 90 -6.36 -7.70 -2.66
C SER A 90 -5.04 -7.26 -3.28
N ARG A 91 -4.18 -6.57 -2.52
CA ARG A 91 -2.82 -6.19 -2.96
C ARG A 91 -1.92 -7.41 -3.15
N SER A 92 -2.02 -8.41 -2.26
CA SER A 92 -1.29 -9.67 -2.40
C SER A 92 -1.78 -10.48 -3.60
N VAL A 93 -3.09 -10.47 -3.85
CA VAL A 93 -3.68 -11.12 -5.04
C VAL A 93 -3.24 -10.40 -6.33
N ALA A 94 -3.30 -9.06 -6.35
CA ALA A 94 -2.86 -8.25 -7.49
C ALA A 94 -1.38 -8.46 -7.82
N SER A 95 -0.54 -8.69 -6.81
CA SER A 95 0.89 -8.97 -7.02
C SER A 95 1.16 -10.29 -7.74
N ILE A 96 0.22 -11.23 -7.75
CA ILE A 96 0.36 -12.51 -8.47
C ILE A 96 -0.31 -12.42 -9.84
N LEU A 97 -1.36 -11.60 -9.95
CA LEU A 97 -2.14 -11.38 -11.16
C LEU A 97 -1.72 -10.07 -11.84
N GLU A 98 -0.43 -9.97 -12.17
CA GLU A 98 0.23 -8.72 -12.56
C GLU A 98 -0.34 -8.08 -13.84
N LEU A 99 -0.94 -8.89 -14.72
CA LEU A 99 -1.51 -8.44 -16.00
C LEU A 99 -2.85 -7.70 -15.88
N SER A 100 -3.36 -7.44 -14.66
CA SER A 100 -4.59 -6.67 -14.48
C SER A 100 -4.44 -5.24 -15.00
N HIS A 101 -5.22 -4.86 -16.02
CA HIS A 101 -5.22 -3.53 -16.61
C HIS A 101 -6.02 -2.53 -15.78
N ALA A 102 -7.02 -3.03 -15.05
CA ALA A 102 -7.82 -2.26 -14.13
C ALA A 102 -8.11 -3.08 -12.87
N GLN A 103 -8.32 -2.39 -11.76
CA GLN A 103 -8.78 -2.97 -10.51
C GLN A 103 -10.05 -2.26 -10.07
N PHE A 104 -11.05 -3.02 -9.64
CA PHE A 104 -12.34 -2.47 -9.23
C PHE A 104 -12.89 -3.23 -8.01
N THR A 105 -13.51 -2.50 -7.08
CA THR A 105 -14.20 -3.08 -5.93
C THR A 105 -15.70 -2.97 -6.14
N ALA A 106 -16.41 -4.10 -6.06
CA ALA A 106 -17.86 -4.19 -6.21
C ALA A 106 -18.49 -4.64 -4.89
N SER A 107 -19.65 -4.08 -4.54
CA SER A 107 -20.46 -4.58 -3.41
C SER A 107 -21.75 -5.25 -3.87
N SER A 108 -22.21 -4.97 -5.08
CA SER A 108 -23.41 -5.53 -5.69
C SER A 108 -23.12 -6.15 -7.07
N LEU A 109 -24.00 -7.06 -7.50
CA LEU A 109 -23.93 -7.62 -8.86
C LEU A 109 -24.16 -6.57 -9.95
N SER A 110 -24.92 -5.51 -9.64
CA SER A 110 -25.20 -4.39 -10.54
C SER A 110 -23.93 -3.62 -10.90
N ASP A 111 -23.00 -3.49 -9.96
CA ASP A 111 -21.69 -2.84 -10.18
C ASP A 111 -20.88 -3.58 -11.23
N MET A 112 -21.10 -4.88 -11.35
CA MET A 112 -20.38 -5.78 -12.23
C MET A 112 -20.96 -5.88 -13.63
N SER A 113 -21.91 -5.00 -14.01
CA SER A 113 -22.49 -4.96 -15.36
C SER A 113 -21.44 -4.79 -16.47
N ASP A 114 -21.72 -5.32 -17.67
CA ASP A 114 -20.76 -5.30 -18.79
C ASP A 114 -20.39 -3.87 -19.18
N ALA A 115 -21.37 -2.97 -19.13
CA ALA A 115 -21.18 -1.54 -19.38
C ALA A 115 -20.19 -0.91 -18.38
N ASN A 116 -20.31 -1.22 -17.08
CA ASN A 116 -19.41 -0.71 -16.05
C ASN A 116 -18.00 -1.24 -16.24
N ILE A 117 -17.85 -2.54 -16.48
CA ILE A 117 -16.55 -3.19 -16.68
C ILE A 117 -15.85 -2.66 -17.94
N ARG A 118 -16.57 -2.56 -19.06
CA ARG A 118 -16.07 -1.97 -20.31
C ARG A 118 -15.65 -0.51 -20.13
N THR A 119 -16.42 0.28 -19.38
CA THR A 119 -16.07 1.67 -19.03
C THR A 119 -14.78 1.75 -18.21
N ARG A 120 -14.63 0.88 -17.19
CA ARG A 120 -13.42 0.82 -16.36
C ARG A 120 -12.19 0.37 -17.15
N LEU A 121 -12.39 -0.58 -18.05
CA LEU A 121 -11.36 -1.06 -18.95
C LEU A 121 -11.07 -0.10 -20.10
N LYS A 122 -11.82 1.00 -20.27
CA LYS A 122 -11.72 1.89 -21.44
C LYS A 122 -11.85 1.13 -22.77
N LEU A 123 -12.71 0.11 -22.78
CA LEU A 123 -13.10 -0.70 -23.93
C LEU A 123 -14.44 -0.19 -24.42
N GLY A 124 -14.39 0.92 -25.15
CA GLY A 124 -15.58 1.70 -25.45
C GLY A 124 -15.17 3.02 -26.07
N GLN A 125 -15.02 2.98 -27.37
CA GLN A 125 -14.77 4.11 -28.24
C GLN A 125 -15.88 5.17 -28.05
N ASN A 126 -15.50 6.41 -27.73
CA ASN A 126 -16.31 7.62 -27.94
C ASN A 126 -17.65 7.79 -27.18
N GLN A 127 -17.72 7.48 -25.89
CA GLN A 127 -18.69 8.19 -25.03
C GLN A 127 -17.97 9.28 -24.26
N VAL A 128 -17.80 10.43 -24.92
CA VAL A 128 -17.86 11.72 -24.23
C VAL A 128 -19.11 11.62 -23.35
N PRO A 129 -19.01 11.73 -22.01
CA PRO A 129 -20.21 11.91 -21.22
C PRO A 129 -20.86 13.17 -21.79
N ASN A 130 -21.98 12.98 -22.49
CA ASN A 130 -22.94 14.04 -22.72
C ASN A 130 -23.39 14.46 -21.33
N ARG A 131 -22.58 15.28 -20.67
CA ARG A 131 -23.02 16.14 -19.59
C ARG A 131 -24.08 16.99 -20.26
N PRO A 132 -25.37 16.86 -19.93
CA PRO A 132 -26.35 17.80 -20.42
C PRO A 132 -25.86 19.17 -19.96
N ARG A 133 -25.38 19.96 -20.93
CA ARG A 133 -25.13 21.38 -20.72
C ARG A 133 -26.46 21.95 -20.25
N PRO A 134 -26.57 22.56 -19.06
CA PRO A 134 -27.82 23.22 -18.70
C PRO A 134 -28.07 24.29 -19.77
N THR A 135 -29.15 24.12 -20.53
CA THR A 135 -29.71 25.12 -21.42
C THR A 135 -30.28 26.23 -20.56
N SER A 136 -29.42 27.03 -19.93
CA SER A 136 -29.85 28.24 -19.26
C SER A 136 -30.22 29.27 -20.33
N MET A 137 -31.51 29.48 -20.49
CA MET A 137 -32.13 30.80 -20.61
C MET A 137 -31.51 31.73 -21.66
N ASN A 138 -31.82 31.50 -22.94
CA ASN A 138 -31.90 32.64 -23.86
C ASN A 138 -32.93 32.39 -24.98
N SER A 139 -34.21 32.42 -24.60
CA SER A 139 -35.31 32.62 -25.53
C SER A 139 -36.51 33.12 -24.74
N LYS A 140 -36.65 34.45 -24.69
CA LYS A 140 -37.92 35.21 -24.63
C LYS A 140 -37.59 36.67 -24.36
N ARG A 141 -37.45 37.45 -25.43
CA ARG A 141 -38.19 38.73 -25.62
C ARG A 141 -37.57 39.52 -26.77
N ALA A 142 -38.23 39.44 -27.92
CA ALA A 142 -38.23 40.51 -28.90
C ALA A 142 -39.64 40.59 -29.52
N SER A 143 -40.46 41.49 -29.00
CA SER A 143 -41.43 42.29 -29.75
C SER A 143 -41.92 43.40 -28.81
N THR A 144 -41.38 44.62 -28.96
CA THR A 144 -41.91 45.76 -29.73
C THR A 144 -43.10 46.45 -29.05
N VAL A 145 -43.05 47.79 -29.09
CA VAL A 145 -44.17 48.75 -29.04
C VAL A 145 -44.28 49.59 -27.75
N THR A 146 -43.74 50.80 -27.90
CA THR A 146 -44.26 52.12 -27.45
C THR A 146 -43.95 52.72 -26.08
N ARG A 147 -43.45 53.96 -26.22
CA ARG A 147 -43.88 55.22 -25.59
C ARG A 147 -43.24 55.65 -24.26
N ARG A 148 -42.44 56.71 -24.42
CA ARG A 148 -42.55 58.07 -23.82
C ARG A 148 -42.36 58.23 -22.31
N ARG A 149 -41.42 59.16 -22.02
CA ARG A 149 -41.44 60.22 -20.98
C ARG A 149 -41.32 59.72 -19.53
N LYS A 150 -40.74 60.42 -18.55
CA LYS A 150 -40.01 61.69 -18.39
C LYS A 150 -39.67 61.77 -16.87
N SER A 151 -38.59 62.48 -16.54
CA SER A 151 -38.26 63.17 -15.26
C SER A 151 -38.05 62.42 -13.93
N ASN A 152 -36.88 62.69 -13.34
CA ASN A 152 -36.61 63.16 -11.96
C ASN A 152 -37.77 63.14 -10.94
N GLN A 153 -37.51 62.65 -9.72
CA GLN A 153 -37.43 63.45 -8.49
C GLN A 153 -37.28 62.59 -7.21
N TYR A 154 -36.38 63.07 -6.33
CA TYR A 154 -36.32 63.05 -4.86
C TYR A 154 -37.26 62.17 -3.99
N SER A 155 -36.62 61.54 -2.99
CA SER A 155 -36.92 61.27 -1.54
C SER A 155 -38.31 61.62 -0.94
N PRO A 156 -38.71 61.21 0.31
CA PRO A 156 -37.96 60.54 1.39
C PRO A 156 -38.76 59.45 2.20
N SER A 157 -38.15 58.96 3.28
CA SER A 157 -38.71 58.16 4.40
C SER A 157 -39.92 58.82 5.11
N PRO A 158 -40.76 58.06 5.83
CA PRO A 158 -40.64 58.07 7.31
C PRO A 158 -40.91 56.72 8.04
N SER A 159 -40.30 56.63 9.22
CA SER A 159 -40.38 55.71 10.38
C SER A 159 -41.80 55.61 11.05
N PRO A 160 -41.99 55.17 12.32
CA PRO A 160 -41.61 53.95 13.08
C PRO A 160 -42.75 53.32 13.98
N SER A 161 -42.42 52.21 14.67
CA SER A 161 -42.94 51.76 16.01
C SER A 161 -44.31 51.03 16.13
N PRO A 162 -44.65 50.34 17.26
CA PRO A 162 -43.86 49.91 18.45
C PRO A 162 -44.13 48.47 19.01
N MET A 163 -43.21 48.04 19.90
CA MET A 163 -43.36 47.27 21.17
C MET A 163 -44.33 46.08 21.33
N SER A 164 -43.81 44.94 21.81
CA SER A 164 -43.91 44.58 23.24
C SER A 164 -42.99 43.42 23.65
N GLU A 165 -42.35 43.62 24.78
CA GLU A 165 -41.63 42.65 25.62
C GLU A 165 -42.59 41.62 26.23
N ARG A 166 -42.17 40.36 26.43
CA ARG A 166 -41.86 39.78 27.77
C ARG A 166 -41.72 38.26 27.77
N ASN A 167 -40.77 37.84 28.61
CA ASN A 167 -40.65 36.56 29.34
C ASN A 167 -39.82 35.43 28.73
N LEU A 168 -38.54 35.49 29.14
CA LEU A 168 -37.63 34.41 29.50
C LEU A 168 -38.30 33.07 29.88
N ARG A 169 -37.76 31.96 29.36
CA ARG A 169 -37.33 30.81 30.16
C ARG A 169 -36.42 29.86 29.37
N ILE A 170 -35.30 29.56 30.00
CA ILE A 170 -34.27 28.56 29.69
C ILE A 170 -34.84 27.16 29.96
N LEU A 171 -34.58 26.20 29.06
CA LEU A 171 -34.51 24.73 29.27
C LEU A 171 -34.20 24.10 27.89
N THR A 172 -32.94 23.81 27.55
CA THR A 172 -32.32 22.47 27.59
C THR A 172 -33.27 21.30 27.36
N THR A 173 -33.21 20.72 26.15
CA THR A 173 -33.52 19.30 25.91
C THR A 173 -32.74 18.80 24.70
N ASP A 174 -32.09 17.67 24.93
CA ASP A 174 -31.37 16.81 24.00
C ASP A 174 -32.27 16.25 22.90
N GLU A 175 -31.73 16.10 21.68
CA GLU A 175 -31.73 14.87 20.85
C GLU A 175 -31.38 15.20 19.39
N PRO A 176 -30.80 14.23 18.65
CA PRO A 176 -29.97 14.49 17.48
C PRO A 176 -30.77 14.43 16.18
N PHE A 177 -30.71 15.50 15.39
CA PHE A 177 -31.14 15.48 14.00
C PHE A 177 -29.93 15.45 13.06
N SER A 178 -29.77 14.29 12.43
CA SER A 178 -29.61 14.13 10.98
C SER A 178 -29.48 15.44 10.19
N TYR A 179 -28.35 15.63 9.51
CA TYR A 179 -28.29 16.45 8.30
C TYR A 179 -27.47 15.71 7.23
N ASP A 180 -28.16 15.45 6.12
CA ASP A 180 -27.61 15.14 4.82
C ASP A 180 -26.78 16.30 4.25
N ASP A 181 -25.86 15.90 3.37
CA ASP A 181 -25.29 16.59 2.19
C ASP A 181 -25.49 18.11 2.02
N ASP A 182 -24.37 18.83 1.90
CA ASP A 182 -24.18 19.76 0.76
C ASP A 182 -22.70 20.20 0.60
N ARG A 183 -22.07 19.65 -0.45
CA ARG A 183 -21.54 20.39 -1.62
C ARG A 183 -20.40 21.44 -1.49
N MET A 184 -19.44 21.27 -2.42
CA MET A 184 -18.49 22.24 -3.03
C MET A 184 -17.18 22.48 -2.23
N THR A 185 -15.96 22.42 -2.77
CA THR A 185 -15.43 22.75 -4.11
C THR A 185 -14.09 22.01 -4.33
N ALA A 186 -13.93 21.29 -5.44
CA ALA A 186 -12.63 20.79 -5.90
C ALA A 186 -12.08 21.77 -6.96
N THR A 187 -10.89 22.29 -6.69
CA THR A 187 -10.05 23.08 -7.61
C THR A 187 -9.44 22.18 -8.70
N PRO A 188 -9.43 22.60 -9.98
CA PRO A 188 -8.82 21.81 -11.05
C PRO A 188 -7.33 22.17 -11.23
N THR A 189 -6.49 21.14 -11.31
CA THR A 189 -5.09 21.22 -11.79
C THR A 189 -5.06 21.18 -13.33
N PRO A 190 -4.28 22.06 -14.01
CA PRO A 190 -4.07 21.97 -15.45
C PRO A 190 -2.95 20.99 -15.79
N SER A 191 -3.28 20.04 -16.67
CA SER A 191 -2.39 19.09 -17.33
C SER A 191 -1.62 19.72 -18.49
N SER A 192 -0.33 19.36 -18.58
CA SER A 192 0.57 19.64 -19.71
C SER A 192 0.12 18.98 -21.03
N PRO A 193 0.42 19.57 -22.20
CA PRO A 193 0.07 19.00 -23.50
C PRO A 193 1.05 17.92 -23.95
N THR A 194 0.50 16.78 -24.40
CA THR A 194 1.21 15.70 -25.08
C THR A 194 1.25 15.98 -26.58
N SER A 195 2.45 15.86 -27.14
CA SER A 195 2.79 15.94 -28.57
C SER A 195 2.00 14.92 -29.39
N VAL A 196 1.32 15.39 -30.43
CA VAL A 196 0.75 14.55 -31.50
C VAL A 196 1.79 14.40 -32.60
N ALA A 197 2.16 13.16 -32.89
CA ALA A 197 2.85 12.76 -34.10
C ALA A 197 1.90 12.92 -35.30
N SER A 198 2.25 13.78 -36.24
CA SER A 198 1.58 13.90 -37.53
C SER A 198 2.36 13.16 -38.60
N SER A 199 1.68 12.22 -39.22
CA SER A 199 2.04 11.51 -40.44
C SER A 199 2.27 12.49 -41.59
N PHE A 200 3.47 12.45 -42.18
CA PHE A 200 3.79 13.18 -43.40
C PHE A 200 3.34 12.37 -44.61
N ALA A 201 2.35 12.91 -45.33
CA ALA A 201 2.11 12.61 -46.72
C ALA A 201 2.98 13.55 -47.56
N GLU A 202 3.72 12.97 -48.50
CA GLU A 202 4.47 13.68 -49.52
C GLU A 202 3.51 14.45 -50.43
N SER A 203 3.72 15.75 -50.57
CA SER A 203 3.27 16.47 -51.76
C SER A 203 4.24 17.60 -52.07
N SER A 204 4.88 17.45 -53.23
CA SER A 204 5.81 18.35 -53.86
C SER A 204 5.20 19.73 -54.13
N ILE A 205 5.77 20.81 -53.58
CA ILE A 205 5.72 22.15 -54.19
C ILE A 205 7.07 22.81 -53.96
N SER A 206 7.86 22.81 -55.03
CA SER A 206 9.05 23.62 -55.20
C SER A 206 8.64 24.88 -55.96
N THR A 207 8.57 26.04 -55.29
CA THR A 207 8.70 27.35 -55.96
C THR A 207 8.86 28.49 -54.96
N LEU A 208 9.79 29.39 -55.31
CA LEU A 208 9.98 30.77 -54.81
C LEU A 208 10.72 30.95 -53.48
N VAL A 209 12.03 30.72 -53.57
CA VAL A 209 13.04 31.60 -52.98
C VAL A 209 12.99 32.92 -53.75
N ASP A 210 12.52 33.98 -53.10
CA ASP A 210 13.13 35.32 -53.09
C ASP A 210 12.10 36.35 -52.64
N HIS A 211 12.60 37.31 -51.86
CA HIS A 211 11.95 38.55 -51.46
C HIS A 211 11.14 38.49 -50.16
N LEU A 212 11.73 39.00 -49.06
CA LEU A 212 11.25 40.14 -48.28
C LEU A 212 12.19 40.41 -47.08
N ASP A 213 13.17 41.31 -47.29
CA ASP A 213 13.93 42.00 -46.23
C ASP A 213 13.06 43.10 -45.58
N LEU A 214 11.92 42.71 -45.01
CA LEU A 214 11.09 43.62 -44.24
C LEU A 214 10.65 42.96 -42.92
N ASP A 215 10.93 43.70 -41.85
CA ASP A 215 10.41 43.58 -40.48
C ASP A 215 11.25 42.85 -39.43
N ASP A 216 12.52 43.21 -39.28
CA ASP A 216 13.28 42.94 -38.04
C ASP A 216 12.60 43.52 -36.78
N LYS A 217 11.76 44.55 -36.92
CA LYS A 217 11.02 45.14 -35.79
C LYS A 217 9.91 44.24 -35.22
N ASN A 218 9.41 43.26 -35.99
CA ASN A 218 8.35 42.36 -35.51
C ASN A 218 8.90 41.15 -34.72
N LYS A 219 10.17 40.78 -34.93
CA LYS A 219 10.81 39.67 -34.19
C LYS A 219 10.95 40.01 -32.70
N ASP A 220 11.38 41.23 -32.38
CA ASP A 220 11.55 41.70 -31.00
C ASP A 220 10.24 41.67 -30.20
N ALA A 221 9.12 42.01 -30.84
CA ALA A 221 7.81 41.98 -30.20
C ALA A 221 7.35 40.55 -29.88
N THR A 222 7.64 39.59 -30.77
CA THR A 222 7.32 38.17 -30.53
C THR A 222 8.20 37.55 -29.45
N GLU A 223 9.48 37.93 -29.37
CA GLU A 223 10.40 37.44 -28.36
C GLU A 223 10.04 37.98 -26.96
N ALA A 224 9.71 39.28 -26.85
CA ALA A 224 9.24 39.87 -25.61
C ALA A 224 7.95 39.21 -25.10
N MET A 225 7.03 38.86 -26.01
CA MET A 225 5.80 38.13 -25.65
C MET A 225 6.11 36.73 -25.10
N LEU A 226 7.07 36.02 -25.69
CA LEU A 226 7.48 34.68 -25.24
C LEU A 226 8.17 34.75 -23.88
N GLN A 227 9.07 35.71 -23.67
CA GLN A 227 9.71 35.93 -22.36
C GLN A 227 8.69 36.24 -21.26
N LEU A 228 7.66 37.04 -21.58
CA LEU A 228 6.57 37.33 -20.64
C LEU A 228 5.77 36.07 -20.28
N GLN A 229 5.51 35.18 -21.24
CA GLN A 229 4.83 33.90 -20.97
C GLN A 229 5.68 32.98 -20.07
N LEU A 230 6.99 32.93 -20.28
CA LEU A 230 7.90 32.15 -19.45
C LEU A 230 8.00 32.72 -18.02
N ALA A 231 8.11 34.04 -17.88
CA ALA A 231 8.10 34.70 -16.58
C ALA A 231 6.80 34.43 -15.81
N LYS A 232 5.65 34.53 -16.48
CA LYS A 232 4.34 34.23 -15.90
C LYS A 232 4.21 32.75 -15.50
N LYS A 233 4.76 31.83 -16.29
CA LYS A 233 4.79 30.41 -15.96
C LYS A 233 5.65 30.15 -14.72
N LYS A 234 6.82 30.76 -14.64
CA LYS A 234 7.74 30.67 -13.49
C LYS A 234 7.11 31.23 -12.21
N GLU A 235 6.45 32.37 -12.29
CA GLU A 235 5.73 32.97 -11.16
C GLU A 235 4.60 32.06 -10.65
N LEU A 236 3.84 31.46 -11.56
CA LEU A 236 2.74 30.56 -11.20
C LEU A 236 3.25 29.26 -10.56
N GLU A 237 4.39 28.74 -11.02
CA GLU A 237 5.04 27.57 -10.44
C GLU A 237 5.62 27.89 -9.05
N GLU A 238 6.25 29.05 -8.87
CA GLU A 238 6.74 29.51 -7.57
C GLU A 238 5.58 29.72 -6.57
N ALA A 239 4.45 30.27 -7.02
CA ALA A 239 3.25 30.43 -6.19
C ALA A 239 2.69 29.08 -5.72
N ARG A 240 2.67 28.07 -6.59
CA ARG A 240 2.27 26.70 -6.21
C ARG A 240 3.23 26.09 -5.19
N PHE A 241 4.53 26.29 -5.36
CA PHE A 241 5.53 25.82 -4.41
C PHE A 241 5.38 26.48 -3.04
N ARG A 242 5.15 27.80 -2.98
CA ARG A 242 4.87 28.51 -1.73
C ARG A 242 3.56 28.07 -1.07
N GLN A 243 2.55 27.71 -1.85
CA GLN A 243 1.30 27.15 -1.32
C GLN A 243 1.53 25.76 -0.71
N PHE A 244 2.25 24.88 -1.42
CA PHE A 244 2.61 23.56 -0.92
C PHE A 244 3.38 23.61 0.40
N GLN A 245 4.31 24.57 0.56
CA GLN A 245 5.02 24.76 1.83
C GLN A 245 4.11 25.21 2.97
N ARG A 246 3.15 26.11 2.70
CA ARG A 246 2.15 26.52 3.71
C ARG A 246 1.28 25.35 4.13
N ASP A 247 0.82 24.54 3.18
CA ASP A 247 -0.02 23.38 3.46
C ASP A 247 0.73 22.34 4.31
N GLN A 248 2.02 22.10 4.02
CA GLN A 248 2.90 21.25 4.84
C GLN A 248 3.05 21.76 6.28
N GLN A 249 3.25 23.07 6.47
CA GLN A 249 3.35 23.67 7.79
C GLN A 249 2.02 23.60 8.55
N GLU A 250 0.90 23.86 7.87
CA GLU A 250 -0.44 23.76 8.46
C GLU A 250 -0.77 22.31 8.86
N GLU A 251 -0.39 21.34 8.03
CA GLU A 251 -0.60 19.92 8.34
C GLU A 251 0.25 19.48 9.55
N ARG A 252 1.50 19.95 9.67
CA ARG A 252 2.33 19.74 10.87
C ARG A 252 1.69 20.36 12.11
N PHE A 253 1.22 21.60 12.01
CA PHE A 253 0.54 22.27 13.12
C PHE A 253 -0.74 21.55 13.55
N LYS A 254 -1.54 21.03 12.60
CA LYS A 254 -2.72 20.20 12.88
C LYS A 254 -2.36 18.89 13.56
N ARG A 255 -1.29 18.20 13.12
CA ARG A 255 -0.78 16.98 13.77
C ARG A 255 -0.37 17.26 15.21
N ASP A 256 0.37 18.34 15.46
CA ASP A 256 0.81 18.72 16.79
C ASP A 256 -0.36 19.07 17.73
N GLN A 257 -1.40 19.74 17.22
CA GLN A 257 -2.63 19.97 17.99
C GLN A 257 -3.37 18.67 18.32
N ALA A 258 -3.44 17.73 17.37
CA ALA A 258 -4.08 16.44 17.60
C ALA A 258 -3.33 15.62 18.67
N ILE A 259 -2.00 15.62 18.63
CA ILE A 259 -1.15 14.97 19.64
C ILE A 259 -1.40 15.60 21.02
N LYS A 260 -1.43 16.94 21.13
CA LYS A 260 -1.73 17.63 22.40
C LYS A 260 -3.12 17.29 22.94
N LYS A 261 -4.13 17.19 22.08
CA LYS A 261 -5.49 16.77 22.49
C LYS A 261 -5.51 15.33 23.00
N PHE A 262 -4.82 14.42 22.30
CA PHE A 262 -4.73 13.02 22.69
C PHE A 262 -4.02 12.87 24.05
N GLU A 263 -2.91 13.58 24.24
CA GLU A 263 -2.16 13.58 25.51
C GLU A 263 -2.99 14.14 26.67
N GLN A 264 -3.80 15.18 26.44
CA GLN A 264 -4.72 15.71 27.45
C GLN A 264 -5.84 14.72 27.80
N GLU A 265 -6.42 14.04 26.81
CA GLU A 265 -7.43 13.01 27.03
C GLU A 265 -6.86 11.82 27.82
N GLU A 266 -5.62 11.42 27.51
CA GLU A 266 -4.94 10.35 28.24
C GLU A 266 -4.67 10.74 29.70
N LYS A 267 -4.21 11.97 29.96
CA LYS A 267 -4.05 12.49 31.33
C LYS A 267 -5.38 12.51 32.10
N GLN A 268 -6.50 12.87 31.47
CA GLN A 268 -7.81 12.81 32.09
C GLN A 268 -8.23 11.38 32.43
N LYS A 269 -8.00 10.42 31.52
CA LYS A 269 -8.28 8.99 31.77
C LYS A 269 -7.45 8.44 32.93
N GLN A 270 -6.17 8.80 33.00
CA GLN A 270 -5.29 8.40 34.11
C GLN A 270 -5.78 8.99 35.45
N GLN A 271 -6.20 10.25 35.50
CA GLN A 271 -6.78 10.85 36.71
C GLN A 271 -8.07 10.14 37.16
N LEU A 272 -8.97 9.84 36.23
CA LEU A 272 -10.20 9.07 36.50
C LEU A 272 -9.90 7.66 37.04
N GLN A 273 -8.86 7.02 36.53
CA GLN A 273 -8.44 5.69 36.99
C GLN A 273 -7.85 5.73 38.40
N GLN A 274 -7.10 6.78 38.77
CA GLN A 274 -6.58 6.96 40.13
C GLN A 274 -7.68 7.25 41.17
N GLN A 275 -8.82 7.84 40.77
CA GLN A 275 -9.94 8.12 41.69
C GLN A 275 -10.86 6.90 41.94
N LYS A 276 -10.87 5.89 41.06
CA LYS A 276 -11.70 4.68 41.20
C LYS A 276 -11.48 3.88 42.52
N PRO A 277 -10.26 3.62 43.01
CA PRO A 277 -10.08 2.83 44.24
C PRO A 277 -10.64 3.54 45.49
N ALA A 278 -10.55 4.87 45.56
CA ALA A 278 -11.09 5.65 46.68
C ALA A 278 -12.64 5.64 46.72
N PHE A 279 -13.29 5.57 45.55
CA PHE A 279 -14.74 5.47 45.46
C PHE A 279 -15.27 4.09 45.89
N LEU A 280 -14.56 3.02 45.53
CA LEU A 280 -14.93 1.66 45.92
C LEU A 280 -14.78 1.44 47.44
N LEU A 281 -13.72 1.98 48.06
CA LEU A 281 -13.52 1.88 49.51
C LEU A 281 -14.61 2.61 50.32
N LYS A 282 -15.10 3.76 49.86
CA LYS A 282 -16.21 4.48 50.51
C LYS A 282 -17.56 3.75 50.38
N LYS A 283 -17.77 3.02 49.28
CA LYS A 283 -19.00 2.24 49.04
C LYS A 283 -19.09 1.01 49.94
N GLU A 284 -17.97 0.37 50.27
CA GLU A 284 -17.94 -0.77 51.22
C GLU A 284 -18.15 -0.33 52.69
N LEU A 285 -17.67 0.85 53.06
CA LEU A 285 -17.87 1.39 54.42
C LEU A 285 -19.32 1.80 54.71
N THR A 286 -20.11 2.14 53.68
CA THR A 286 -21.52 2.53 53.84
C THR A 286 -22.49 1.35 53.84
N THR A 287 -22.11 0.19 53.30
CA THR A 287 -22.99 -1.01 53.28
C THR A 287 -22.94 -1.83 54.57
N LYS A 288 -21.97 -1.61 55.46
CA LYS A 288 -21.84 -2.35 56.73
C LYS A 288 -22.58 -1.75 57.92
N LYS A 289 -23.38 -0.68 57.76
CA LYS A 289 -23.97 0.07 58.90
C LYS A 289 -25.48 -0.08 59.13
N THR A 290 -26.21 -0.91 58.38
CA THR A 290 -27.66 -1.08 58.56
C THR A 290 -28.12 -2.49 58.23
N PHE A 291 -27.82 -3.45 59.12
CA PHE A 291 -28.61 -4.69 59.19
C PHE A 291 -28.56 -5.28 60.61
N THR A 292 -29.21 -4.60 61.55
CA THR A 292 -29.61 -5.15 62.84
C THR A 292 -31.09 -5.50 62.78
N PHE A 293 -31.39 -6.79 62.67
CA PHE A 293 -32.72 -7.36 62.89
C PHE A 293 -33.14 -7.22 64.35
N PRO A 294 -34.39 -6.81 64.65
CA PRO A 294 -35.08 -7.22 65.85
C PRO A 294 -35.88 -8.51 65.62
N LYS A 295 -35.96 -9.27 66.70
CA LYS A 295 -36.48 -10.61 66.87
C LYS A 295 -38.02 -10.61 66.93
N ALA A 296 -38.58 -11.75 66.56
CA ALA A 296 -40.00 -12.08 66.40
C ALA A 296 -40.94 -11.71 67.55
N GLU A 297 -42.21 -11.45 67.20
CA GLU A 297 -43.36 -11.86 68.00
C GLU A 297 -44.60 -12.08 67.12
N GLU A 298 -45.25 -13.23 67.32
CA GLU A 298 -46.53 -13.63 66.72
C GLU A 298 -47.68 -12.71 67.14
N LYS A 299 -48.64 -12.45 66.24
CA LYS A 299 -50.08 -12.55 66.55
C LYS A 299 -50.97 -12.44 65.31
N LYS A 300 -52.12 -13.12 65.45
CA LYS A 300 -53.20 -13.43 64.51
C LYS A 300 -54.08 -12.22 64.13
N SER A 301 -54.96 -12.47 63.13
CA SER A 301 -56.09 -11.68 62.60
C SER A 301 -55.68 -10.54 61.67
N GLY A 302 -56.28 -10.29 60.51
CA GLY A 302 -57.60 -10.61 59.96
C GLY A 302 -58.07 -9.35 59.23
N ILE A 303 -58.93 -9.50 58.21
CA ILE A 303 -59.76 -8.44 57.58
C ILE A 303 -59.21 -7.80 56.29
N PHE A 304 -59.88 -8.17 55.19
CA PHE A 304 -59.98 -7.51 53.88
C PHE A 304 -60.66 -6.12 53.97
N PRO A 305 -60.46 -5.20 52.99
CA PRO A 305 -61.53 -4.99 51.99
C PRO A 305 -60.99 -4.76 50.56
N GLN A 306 -61.54 -5.47 49.57
CA GLN A 306 -62.53 -4.96 48.60
C GLN A 306 -62.06 -3.74 47.78
N VAL A 307 -61.59 -4.00 46.56
CA VAL A 307 -61.41 -3.02 45.49
C VAL A 307 -62.62 -3.05 44.57
N VAL A 308 -63.28 -1.89 44.46
CA VAL A 308 -64.52 -1.65 43.72
C VAL A 308 -64.24 -1.45 42.22
N LEU A 309 -65.00 -2.16 41.39
CA LEU A 309 -65.14 -1.95 39.95
C LEU A 309 -65.71 -0.56 39.61
N ARG A 310 -65.19 0.09 38.57
CA ARG A 310 -66.02 0.86 37.62
C ARG A 310 -65.59 0.62 36.17
N LYS A 311 -66.54 0.14 35.38
CA LYS A 311 -66.56 0.07 33.92
C LYS A 311 -66.91 1.44 33.33
N VAL A 312 -66.27 1.84 32.23
CA VAL A 312 -66.87 2.65 31.15
C VAL A 312 -66.20 2.26 29.81
N THR A 313 -66.99 1.74 28.88
CA THR A 313 -66.81 1.68 27.41
C THR A 313 -67.72 2.78 26.78
N PRO A 314 -67.75 3.10 25.46
CA PRO A 314 -67.21 2.35 24.29
C PRO A 314 -66.56 3.21 23.17
N GLY A 315 -66.01 2.54 22.14
CA GLY A 315 -65.57 3.20 20.90
C GLY A 315 -64.93 2.28 19.85
N VAL A 316 -65.76 1.44 19.21
CA VAL A 316 -65.79 1.13 17.76
C VAL A 316 -64.45 1.07 16.98
N ASN A 317 -64.01 -0.13 16.57
CA ASN A 317 -64.03 -0.56 15.16
C ASN A 317 -63.50 -1.99 14.96
N ASN A 318 -64.25 -2.73 14.14
CA ASN A 318 -64.02 -4.09 13.65
C ASN A 318 -62.70 -4.23 12.86
N TYR A 319 -62.03 -5.38 12.95
CA TYR A 319 -61.61 -6.19 11.80
C TYR A 319 -61.11 -7.59 12.24
N ASN A 320 -61.94 -8.60 11.91
CA ASN A 320 -61.64 -9.96 11.46
C ASN A 320 -60.23 -10.56 11.63
N LYS A 321 -60.09 -11.61 12.45
CA LYS A 321 -59.26 -12.81 12.15
C LYS A 321 -59.43 -13.91 13.22
N ASP A 322 -60.52 -14.65 13.10
CA ASP A 322 -60.59 -16.02 13.63
C ASP A 322 -59.93 -16.95 12.60
N GLU A 323 -58.89 -17.67 13.03
CA GLU A 323 -58.67 -19.11 12.81
C GLU A 323 -57.18 -19.47 12.94
N VAL A 324 -56.93 -20.64 13.50
CA VAL A 324 -55.65 -21.36 13.64
C VAL A 324 -54.74 -20.94 14.80
N LYS A 325 -55.08 -21.35 16.04
CA LYS A 325 -54.11 -21.79 17.09
C LYS A 325 -54.74 -22.78 18.08
N LYS A 326 -54.93 -24.04 17.67
CA LYS A 326 -54.79 -25.20 18.54
C LYS A 326 -53.43 -25.84 18.22
N ASP A 327 -52.76 -26.37 19.25
CA ASP A 327 -51.54 -27.18 19.18
C ASP A 327 -50.19 -26.50 18.95
N VAL A 328 -49.72 -25.67 19.91
CA VAL A 328 -48.27 -25.59 20.24
C VAL A 328 -48.07 -25.24 21.74
N ARG A 329 -48.61 -26.06 22.66
CA ARG A 329 -48.31 -25.89 24.10
C ARG A 329 -48.10 -27.17 24.90
N SER A 330 -47.70 -28.27 24.23
CA SER A 330 -47.29 -29.52 24.90
C SER A 330 -45.90 -30.06 24.53
N VAL A 331 -45.02 -29.26 23.90
CA VAL A 331 -43.66 -29.71 23.49
C VAL A 331 -42.51 -28.98 24.22
N LEU A 332 -42.79 -28.19 25.27
CA LEU A 332 -41.75 -27.47 26.02
C LEU A 332 -41.75 -27.75 27.54
N SER A 333 -42.00 -29.00 27.95
CA SER A 333 -41.77 -29.46 29.34
C SER A 333 -40.75 -30.59 29.49
N SER A 334 -40.03 -30.96 28.42
CA SER A 334 -39.13 -32.14 28.43
C SER A 334 -37.63 -31.84 28.45
N TYR A 335 -37.19 -30.59 28.65
CA TYR A 335 -35.75 -30.30 28.80
C TYR A 335 -35.36 -30.15 30.26
N LYS A 336 -35.30 -31.30 30.92
CA LYS A 336 -34.68 -31.47 32.24
C LYS A 336 -33.16 -31.61 32.02
N LYS A 337 -32.45 -30.53 32.35
CA LYS A 337 -31.09 -30.50 32.94
C LYS A 337 -30.21 -31.74 32.68
N ILE A 338 -29.47 -31.75 31.58
CA ILE A 338 -28.33 -32.67 31.38
C ILE A 338 -27.05 -31.91 31.71
N GLU A 339 -26.46 -32.21 32.85
CA GLU A 339 -25.11 -31.76 33.20
C GLU A 339 -24.07 -32.51 32.34
N PRO A 340 -23.03 -31.83 31.83
CA PRO A 340 -22.01 -32.49 31.03
C PRO A 340 -21.10 -33.32 31.92
N LYS A 341 -21.19 -34.64 31.81
CA LYS A 341 -20.28 -35.60 32.45
C LYS A 341 -18.83 -35.30 32.03
N GLN A 342 -17.99 -34.95 33.00
CA GLN A 342 -16.56 -34.71 32.80
C GLN A 342 -15.78 -35.96 32.34
N GLU A 343 -16.36 -37.14 32.47
CA GLU A 343 -15.77 -38.44 32.10
C GLU A 343 -15.56 -38.58 30.57
N LEU A 344 -16.49 -38.07 29.75
CA LEU A 344 -16.38 -38.15 28.28
C LEU A 344 -15.20 -37.34 27.73
N LYS A 345 -14.81 -36.24 28.40
CA LYS A 345 -13.64 -35.46 28.02
C LYS A 345 -12.33 -36.18 28.32
N THR A 346 -12.30 -37.03 29.35
CA THR A 346 -11.11 -37.80 29.69
C THR A 346 -10.90 -38.97 28.72
N GLU A 347 -11.99 -39.63 28.31
CA GLU A 347 -11.94 -40.76 27.38
C GLU A 347 -11.47 -40.33 25.98
N ILE A 348 -12.05 -39.25 25.44
CA ILE A 348 -11.62 -38.66 24.15
C ILE A 348 -10.14 -38.23 24.19
N LYS A 349 -9.65 -37.73 25.32
CA LYS A 349 -8.26 -37.30 25.47
C LYS A 349 -7.28 -38.47 25.55
N VAL A 350 -7.71 -39.62 26.06
CA VAL A 350 -6.92 -40.87 26.07
C VAL A 350 -6.88 -41.46 24.66
N GLU A 351 -8.01 -41.45 23.94
CA GLU A 351 -8.10 -41.98 22.58
C GLU A 351 -7.25 -41.16 21.59
N LEU A 352 -7.29 -39.82 21.70
CA LEU A 352 -6.43 -38.92 20.92
C LEU A 352 -4.93 -39.14 21.16
N LYS A 353 -4.52 -39.43 22.40
CA LYS A 353 -3.13 -39.75 22.72
C LYS A 353 -2.69 -41.06 22.09
N LYS A 354 -3.56 -42.07 22.06
CA LYS A 354 -3.30 -43.37 21.44
C LYS A 354 -3.09 -43.23 19.94
N VAL A 355 -3.99 -42.52 19.24
CA VAL A 355 -3.87 -42.24 17.80
C VAL A 355 -2.58 -41.48 17.49
N HIS A 356 -2.24 -40.47 18.29
CA HIS A 356 -1.02 -39.70 18.07
C HIS A 356 0.27 -40.53 18.24
N GLN A 357 0.26 -41.50 19.16
CA GLN A 357 1.39 -42.41 19.37
C GLN A 357 1.55 -43.40 18.22
N GLU A 358 0.43 -43.91 17.68
CA GLU A 358 0.41 -44.86 16.55
C GLU A 358 0.90 -44.23 15.24
N VAL A 359 0.47 -43.00 14.96
CA VAL A 359 0.97 -42.21 13.81
C VAL A 359 2.47 -41.93 13.95
N LYS A 360 2.94 -41.63 15.16
CA LYS A 360 4.36 -41.34 15.41
C LYS A 360 5.25 -42.57 15.22
N SER A 361 4.77 -43.78 15.54
CA SER A 361 5.48 -45.03 15.21
C SER A 361 5.51 -45.30 13.71
N ALA A 362 4.38 -45.15 13.01
CA ALA A 362 4.30 -45.42 11.57
C ALA A 362 5.26 -44.53 10.76
N VAL A 363 5.31 -43.23 11.06
CA VAL A 363 6.23 -42.28 10.40
C VAL A 363 7.70 -42.62 10.68
N LYS A 364 8.01 -43.07 11.90
CA LYS A 364 9.39 -43.43 12.27
C LYS A 364 9.89 -44.66 11.50
N ASP A 365 9.01 -45.61 11.22
CA ASP A 365 9.35 -46.83 10.48
C ASP A 365 9.47 -46.54 8.98
N GLU A 366 8.65 -45.64 8.44
CA GLU A 366 8.74 -45.20 7.03
C GLU A 366 10.04 -44.43 6.76
N VAL A 367 10.43 -43.51 7.65
CA VAL A 367 11.69 -42.76 7.54
C VAL A 367 12.90 -43.68 7.59
N LYS A 368 12.89 -44.71 8.44
CA LYS A 368 13.96 -45.73 8.48
C LYS A 368 14.03 -46.53 7.18
N ALA A 369 12.90 -46.86 6.57
CA ALA A 369 12.85 -47.59 5.30
C ALA A 369 13.45 -46.76 4.14
N VAL A 370 13.21 -45.45 4.11
CA VAL A 370 13.77 -44.54 3.10
C VAL A 370 15.29 -44.40 3.25
N ILE A 371 15.80 -44.19 4.47
CA ILE A 371 17.25 -44.08 4.73
C ILE A 371 17.98 -45.37 4.34
N LYS A 372 17.37 -46.54 4.56
CA LYS A 372 17.93 -47.84 4.17
C LYS A 372 17.95 -48.06 2.65
N LYS A 373 17.01 -47.47 1.90
CA LYS A 373 17.03 -47.53 0.43
C LYS A 373 18.12 -46.64 -0.15
N GLN A 374 18.34 -45.46 0.43
CA GLN A 374 19.28 -44.46 -0.08
C GLN A 374 20.75 -44.81 0.19
N THR A 375 21.02 -45.59 1.24
CA THR A 375 22.37 -46.12 1.52
C THR A 375 22.77 -47.29 0.64
N ARG A 376 21.82 -47.93 -0.08
CA ARG A 376 22.11 -49.06 -0.97
C ARG A 376 22.47 -48.64 -2.40
N SER A 377 22.17 -47.40 -2.78
CA SER A 377 22.42 -46.84 -4.13
C SER A 377 23.81 -46.19 -4.29
N ILE A 378 24.58 -46.00 -3.22
CA ILE A 378 25.88 -45.29 -3.26
C ILE A 378 27.08 -46.27 -3.41
N ALA A 379 26.84 -47.58 -3.42
CA ALA A 379 27.92 -48.58 -3.41
C ALA A 379 28.27 -49.20 -4.79
N LYS A 380 27.84 -48.61 -5.91
CA LYS A 380 28.15 -49.11 -7.25
C LYS A 380 28.41 -47.97 -8.24
N GLU A 381 29.62 -47.43 -8.23
CA GLU A 381 30.20 -46.85 -9.44
C GLU A 381 31.72 -47.08 -9.42
N GLU A 382 32.17 -47.71 -10.49
CA GLU A 382 33.44 -48.40 -10.68
C GLU A 382 34.39 -47.47 -11.45
N VAL A 383 35.57 -47.21 -10.87
CA VAL A 383 36.59 -46.29 -11.39
C VAL A 383 37.37 -46.98 -12.52
N THR A 384 37.47 -46.34 -13.69
CA THR A 384 38.44 -46.70 -14.73
C THR A 384 39.52 -45.62 -14.87
N PRO A 385 40.81 -45.98 -15.06
CA PRO A 385 41.90 -45.01 -15.12
C PRO A 385 42.24 -44.63 -16.57
N ILE A 386 42.38 -43.33 -16.85
CA ILE A 386 42.87 -42.83 -18.14
C ILE A 386 44.33 -42.39 -18.01
N LYS A 387 45.10 -42.83 -19.00
CA LYS A 387 46.54 -42.70 -19.17
C LYS A 387 46.99 -41.30 -19.58
N GLU A 388 48.15 -40.99 -19.02
CA GLU A 388 49.18 -40.03 -19.37
C GLU A 388 49.59 -40.06 -20.87
N VAL A 389 49.67 -38.89 -21.53
CA VAL A 389 50.52 -38.64 -22.71
C VAL A 389 51.02 -37.19 -22.72
N SER A 390 52.31 -37.07 -23.03
CA SER A 390 53.22 -35.93 -23.02
C SER A 390 53.34 -35.16 -24.35
N SER A 391 53.73 -33.88 -24.23
CA SER A 391 54.66 -33.09 -25.08
C SER A 391 54.26 -32.55 -26.47
N ILE A 392 54.58 -31.24 -26.68
CA ILE A 392 55.26 -30.53 -27.82
C ILE A 392 54.91 -29.01 -27.67
N LYS A 393 55.81 -28.09 -27.21
CA LYS A 393 56.79 -27.21 -27.94
C LYS A 393 56.19 -26.50 -29.18
N GLU A 394 56.33 -25.21 -29.51
CA GLU A 394 57.42 -24.21 -29.39
C GLU A 394 56.98 -22.85 -30.02
N ILE A 395 57.66 -21.72 -29.67
CA ILE A 395 58.00 -20.51 -30.52
C ILE A 395 56.86 -19.48 -30.81
N VAL A 396 56.96 -18.13 -30.70
CA VAL A 396 58.02 -17.11 -30.51
C VAL A 396 57.42 -15.73 -30.08
N PRO A 397 58.21 -14.76 -29.56
CA PRO A 397 57.75 -13.55 -28.87
C PRO A 397 57.71 -12.25 -29.71
N ILE A 398 56.97 -11.23 -29.25
CA ILE A 398 57.07 -9.84 -29.73
C ILE A 398 57.29 -8.88 -28.55
N LYS A 399 58.33 -8.06 -28.69
CA LYS A 399 58.79 -6.99 -27.80
C LYS A 399 58.24 -5.62 -28.24
N GLU A 400 58.09 -4.76 -27.22
CA GLU A 400 58.38 -3.31 -27.15
C GLU A 400 57.80 -2.34 -28.21
N SER A 401 57.13 -1.29 -27.72
CA SER A 401 57.65 0.09 -27.85
C SER A 401 56.82 1.11 -27.05
N VAL A 402 57.52 1.87 -26.21
CA VAL A 402 57.14 3.20 -25.67
C VAL A 402 57.35 4.24 -26.78
N PRO A 403 56.64 5.39 -26.74
CA PRO A 403 57.41 6.63 -26.67
C PRO A 403 56.85 7.66 -25.68
N ASN A 404 57.80 8.46 -25.22
CA ASN A 404 57.75 9.55 -24.26
C ASN A 404 57.82 10.88 -25.06
N LYS A 405 57.15 11.96 -24.60
CA LYS A 405 57.68 13.35 -24.51
C LYS A 405 56.60 14.43 -24.43
N GLU A 406 56.89 15.39 -23.53
CA GLU A 406 56.80 16.87 -23.66
C GLU A 406 55.46 17.49 -24.12
N SER A 407 55.00 18.66 -23.72
CA SER A 407 55.33 19.75 -22.80
C SER A 407 54.32 20.86 -23.15
N ALA A 408 53.84 21.68 -22.21
CA ALA A 408 53.65 23.13 -22.40
C ALA A 408 52.71 23.72 -21.35
N SER A 409 53.19 24.80 -20.74
CA SER A 409 52.46 25.70 -19.85
C SER A 409 51.73 26.76 -20.67
N VAL A 410 50.53 27.19 -20.24
CA VAL A 410 50.00 28.52 -20.56
C VAL A 410 49.34 29.10 -19.31
N LYS A 411 49.73 30.34 -19.01
CA LYS A 411 49.24 31.25 -17.97
C LYS A 411 48.11 32.12 -18.54
N GLU A 412 47.17 32.55 -17.70
CA GLU A 412 46.52 33.88 -17.66
C GLU A 412 45.35 33.79 -16.65
N GLU A 413 45.39 34.40 -15.47
CA GLU A 413 45.28 35.83 -15.14
C GLU A 413 43.84 36.39 -15.30
N VAL A 414 43.05 36.43 -14.21
CA VAL A 414 41.90 37.35 -14.08
C VAL A 414 41.74 37.82 -12.62
N ILE A 415 42.30 39.02 -12.38
CA ILE A 415 41.68 40.24 -11.83
C ILE A 415 40.70 40.18 -10.64
N ILE A 416 41.07 40.96 -9.63
CA ILE A 416 40.43 41.32 -8.36
C ILE A 416 39.27 42.32 -8.55
N ARG A 417 38.18 42.18 -7.77
CA ARG A 417 37.38 43.33 -7.29
C ARG A 417 36.59 43.03 -5.98
N GLU A 418 37.19 43.45 -4.87
CA GLU A 418 36.67 44.24 -3.73
C GLU A 418 35.19 44.74 -3.81
N GLN A 419 34.34 44.90 -2.78
CA GLN A 419 34.25 44.89 -1.28
C GLN A 419 32.71 44.84 -0.92
N PRO A 420 32.16 45.05 0.31
CA PRO A 420 32.74 45.18 1.66
C PRO A 420 32.09 44.30 2.76
N GLN A 421 32.80 44.29 3.89
CA GLN A 421 32.50 43.72 5.19
C GLN A 421 31.29 44.35 5.91
N MET A 422 30.62 43.57 6.76
CA MET A 422 30.08 44.09 8.04
C MET A 422 30.15 43.05 9.18
N VAL A 423 31.11 43.31 10.08
CA VAL A 423 31.00 43.37 11.55
C VAL A 423 30.33 42.21 12.32
N VAL A 424 31.20 41.36 12.88
CA VAL A 424 31.38 41.00 14.32
C VAL A 424 30.14 40.74 15.20
N LYS A 425 30.07 39.53 15.74
CA LYS A 425 30.00 39.29 17.19
C LYS A 425 30.53 37.89 17.56
N GLU A 426 31.67 37.90 18.26
CA GLU A 426 32.25 36.80 19.04
C GLU A 426 31.31 36.34 20.15
N GLN A 427 31.35 35.05 20.49
CA GLN A 427 31.44 34.63 21.89
C GLN A 427 32.01 33.21 22.01
N ASP A 428 32.92 33.10 22.97
CA ASP A 428 33.78 31.99 23.35
C ASP A 428 33.06 30.68 23.71
N THR A 429 33.74 29.54 23.50
CA THR A 429 34.29 28.73 24.62
C THR A 429 35.09 27.51 24.11
N LYS A 430 36.21 27.30 24.82
CA LYS A 430 37.29 26.33 24.65
C LYS A 430 36.85 24.89 24.95
N ALA A 431 37.49 23.89 24.32
CA ALA A 431 38.28 22.85 25.02
C ALA A 431 38.90 21.77 24.10
N VAL A 432 40.24 21.74 24.11
CA VAL A 432 41.13 20.57 24.25
C VAL A 432 41.04 19.43 23.22
N LEU A 433 41.97 19.48 22.26
CA LEU A 433 42.52 18.35 21.51
C LEU A 433 43.76 17.83 22.25
N GLU A 434 43.77 16.54 22.59
CA GLU A 434 44.98 15.85 23.05
C GLU A 434 45.34 14.77 22.02
N VAL A 435 46.49 14.97 21.37
CA VAL A 435 47.09 14.11 20.35
C VAL A 435 47.97 13.08 21.07
N LYS A 436 47.68 11.79 20.88
CA LYS A 436 48.62 10.70 21.16
C LYS A 436 48.90 9.94 19.88
N GLN A 437 50.08 10.23 19.32
CA GLN A 437 50.74 9.39 18.33
C GLN A 437 51.24 8.13 19.03
N ASN A 438 50.91 6.95 18.49
CA ASN A 438 51.63 5.73 18.83
C ASN A 438 52.09 5.02 17.56
N THR A 439 53.39 4.81 17.57
CA THR A 439 54.32 4.18 16.64
C THR A 439 53.88 2.79 16.16
N ILE A 440 54.12 2.57 14.86
CA ILE A 440 53.98 1.32 14.12
C ILE A 440 55.21 0.44 14.42
N GLU A 441 54.97 -0.81 14.85
CA GLU A 441 55.98 -1.87 14.84
C GLU A 441 55.43 -3.04 14.01
N THR A 442 56.12 -3.32 12.91
CA THR A 442 55.73 -4.27 11.86
C THR A 442 56.31 -5.66 12.17
N GLN A 443 55.48 -6.70 12.11
CA GLN A 443 55.90 -8.11 12.08
C GLN A 443 55.23 -8.85 10.90
N PRO A 444 55.85 -9.92 10.36
CA PRO A 444 55.54 -10.45 9.04
C PRO A 444 54.28 -11.33 9.00
N GLU A 445 53.66 -11.29 7.83
CA GLU A 445 52.34 -11.82 7.47
C GLU A 445 52.20 -13.34 7.59
N ALA A 446 51.20 -13.77 8.38
CA ALA A 446 50.52 -15.04 8.16
C ALA A 446 49.23 -14.74 7.38
N LYS A 447 49.09 -15.34 6.18
CA LYS A 447 47.84 -15.27 5.40
C LYS A 447 46.73 -16.00 6.18
N THR A 448 45.98 -15.25 6.97
CA THR A 448 44.72 -15.71 7.55
C THR A 448 43.62 -15.47 6.53
N ASP A 449 42.94 -16.52 6.09
CA ASP A 449 41.75 -16.43 5.25
C ASP A 449 40.70 -15.55 5.97
N ILE A 450 40.47 -14.34 5.45
CA ILE A 450 39.51 -13.41 6.02
C ILE A 450 38.11 -13.86 5.59
N LYS A 451 37.51 -14.75 6.37
CA LYS A 451 36.09 -15.07 6.27
C LYS A 451 35.29 -13.93 6.90
N ALA A 452 34.91 -12.94 6.09
CA ALA A 452 34.05 -11.84 6.50
C ALA A 452 32.58 -12.23 6.27
N GLU A 453 31.91 -12.69 7.33
CA GLU A 453 30.47 -12.89 7.34
C GLU A 453 29.79 -11.53 7.59
N VAL A 454 29.04 -11.03 6.59
CA VAL A 454 28.39 -9.71 6.62
C VAL A 454 26.88 -9.88 6.52
N GLN A 455 26.15 -9.04 7.25
CA GLN A 455 24.69 -9.01 7.42
C GLN A 455 23.87 -9.02 6.10
N PRO A 456 22.56 -9.37 6.14
CA PRO A 456 21.73 -9.52 4.94
C PRO A 456 21.68 -8.26 4.06
N ALA A 457 21.96 -8.41 2.76
CA ALA A 457 21.79 -7.37 1.74
C ALA A 457 20.64 -7.69 0.78
N VAL A 458 20.26 -6.72 -0.04
CA VAL A 458 19.26 -6.90 -1.10
C VAL A 458 20.00 -6.85 -2.43
N VAL A 459 19.76 -7.85 -3.27
CA VAL A 459 20.52 -8.09 -4.48
C VAL A 459 19.56 -8.13 -5.64
N ARG A 460 19.93 -7.41 -6.70
CA ARG A 460 19.33 -7.49 -8.02
C ARG A 460 20.41 -8.00 -8.98
N SER A 461 20.12 -9.09 -9.65
CA SER A 461 21.03 -9.69 -10.65
C SER A 461 20.37 -9.56 -12.02
N GLU A 462 21.12 -9.04 -12.99
CA GLU A 462 20.70 -8.93 -14.39
C GLU A 462 21.47 -9.92 -15.29
N ALA A 463 21.88 -11.07 -14.75
CA ALA A 463 22.62 -12.10 -15.48
C ALA A 463 21.78 -12.89 -16.52
N ILE A 464 20.52 -12.50 -16.75
CA ILE A 464 19.60 -13.16 -17.70
C ILE A 464 18.82 -12.07 -18.45
N PRO A 465 18.52 -12.20 -19.76
CA PRO A 465 17.95 -11.10 -20.53
C PRO A 465 16.63 -10.60 -19.92
N LYS A 466 16.64 -9.33 -19.48
CA LYS A 466 15.51 -8.39 -19.34
C LYS A 466 14.30 -8.70 -18.44
N VAL A 467 14.13 -9.87 -17.81
CA VAL A 467 12.81 -10.21 -17.22
C VAL A 467 12.67 -10.01 -15.70
N GLN A 468 13.73 -9.80 -14.90
CA GLN A 468 13.55 -9.61 -13.45
C GLN A 468 13.93 -8.21 -12.95
N GLN A 469 12.94 -7.31 -12.99
CA GLN A 469 13.02 -5.93 -12.50
C GLN A 469 12.86 -5.79 -10.98
N PHE A 470 12.90 -6.89 -10.21
CA PHE A 470 12.55 -6.88 -8.78
C PHE A 470 13.77 -7.12 -7.89
N TRP A 471 13.97 -6.20 -6.93
CA TRP A 471 14.91 -6.35 -5.83
C TRP A 471 14.56 -7.55 -4.94
N ARG A 472 15.54 -8.41 -4.62
CA ARG A 472 15.33 -9.57 -3.75
C ARG A 472 16.28 -9.54 -2.56
N ARG A 473 15.77 -9.72 -1.35
CA ARG A 473 16.61 -9.86 -0.15
C ARG A 473 17.36 -11.19 -0.22
N ARG A 474 18.69 -11.17 -0.08
CA ARG A 474 19.56 -12.36 -0.17
C ARG A 474 20.56 -12.35 0.98
N HIS A 475 20.82 -13.52 1.53
CA HIS A 475 22.00 -13.69 2.36
C HIS A 475 23.21 -13.82 1.44
N PHE A 476 24.37 -13.27 1.78
CA PHE A 476 25.56 -13.41 0.95
C PHE A 476 26.78 -13.67 1.82
N VAL A 477 27.74 -14.40 1.26
CA VAL A 477 29.00 -14.73 1.92
C VAL A 477 30.13 -14.42 0.96
N ILE A 478 31.15 -13.71 1.45
CA ILE A 478 32.35 -13.38 0.67
C ILE A 478 33.48 -14.29 1.18
N GLU A 479 33.94 -15.20 0.32
CA GLU A 479 35.00 -16.18 0.61
C GLU A 479 35.93 -16.29 -0.62
N ASP A 480 37.24 -16.31 -0.42
CA ASP A 480 38.24 -16.65 -1.45
C ASP A 480 38.02 -15.99 -2.82
N LYS A 481 37.81 -14.67 -2.82
CA LYS A 481 37.53 -13.88 -4.04
C LYS A 481 36.25 -14.29 -4.78
N ARG A 482 35.27 -14.82 -4.05
CA ARG A 482 33.95 -15.18 -4.56
C ARG A 482 32.88 -14.59 -3.66
N VAL A 483 31.82 -14.08 -4.26
CA VAL A 483 30.62 -13.61 -3.56
C VAL A 483 29.50 -14.59 -3.86
N SER A 484 29.08 -15.34 -2.85
CA SER A 484 28.03 -16.35 -2.95
C SER A 484 26.73 -15.82 -2.38
N PHE A 485 25.64 -15.89 -3.14
CA PHE A 485 24.31 -15.43 -2.72
C PHE A 485 23.40 -16.62 -2.41
N TYR A 486 22.81 -16.61 -1.24
CA TYR A 486 21.91 -17.63 -0.72
C TYR A 486 20.48 -17.12 -0.62
N LYS A 487 19.51 -18.04 -0.58
CA LYS A 487 18.09 -17.69 -0.42
C LYS A 487 17.83 -17.00 0.91
N ASP A 488 18.44 -17.55 1.96
CA ASP A 488 18.38 -17.14 3.36
C ASP A 488 19.65 -17.66 4.07
N GLU A 489 19.78 -17.36 5.36
CA GLU A 489 20.93 -17.77 6.20
C GLU A 489 21.02 -19.29 6.41
N MET A 490 19.92 -20.03 6.20
CA MET A 490 19.83 -21.47 6.47
C MET A 490 20.09 -22.32 5.21
N ALA A 491 20.07 -21.69 4.04
CA ALA A 491 20.32 -22.35 2.77
C ALA A 491 21.79 -22.77 2.65
N LYS A 492 22.01 -24.06 2.37
CA LYS A 492 23.35 -24.63 2.21
C LYS A 492 23.94 -24.48 0.82
N VAL A 493 23.10 -24.19 -0.18
CA VAL A 493 23.49 -24.13 -1.59
C VAL A 493 23.28 -22.69 -2.07
N PRO A 494 24.31 -22.06 -2.67
CA PRO A 494 24.18 -20.73 -3.22
C PRO A 494 23.30 -20.76 -4.48
N ILE A 495 22.50 -19.71 -4.64
CA ILE A 495 21.66 -19.46 -5.81
C ILE A 495 22.51 -18.95 -6.97
N SER A 496 23.44 -18.05 -6.65
CA SER A 496 24.34 -17.45 -7.63
C SER A 496 25.68 -17.16 -6.98
N GLU A 497 26.75 -17.27 -7.75
CA GLU A 497 28.11 -16.96 -7.32
C GLU A 497 28.74 -15.98 -8.30
N ILE A 498 29.38 -14.93 -7.79
CA ILE A 498 30.18 -13.99 -8.58
C ILE A 498 31.65 -14.26 -8.28
N ASN A 499 32.42 -14.54 -9.32
CA ASN A 499 33.87 -14.64 -9.22
C ASN A 499 34.49 -13.24 -9.31
N LEU A 500 35.10 -12.76 -8.22
CA LEU A 500 35.67 -11.41 -8.14
C LEU A 500 36.85 -11.21 -9.10
N LEU A 501 37.53 -12.29 -9.49
CA LEU A 501 38.59 -12.23 -10.50
C LEU A 501 38.07 -11.85 -11.89
N THR A 502 36.78 -12.06 -12.14
CA THR A 502 36.13 -11.74 -13.42
C THR A 502 35.46 -10.37 -13.41
N VAL A 503 35.58 -9.58 -12.35
CA VAL A 503 34.94 -8.26 -12.27
C VAL A 503 35.68 -7.25 -13.14
N THR A 504 34.98 -6.61 -14.06
CA THR A 504 35.49 -5.56 -14.96
C THR A 504 35.22 -4.17 -14.41
N ARG A 505 34.06 -3.96 -13.79
CA ARG A 505 33.64 -2.68 -13.20
C ARG A 505 33.05 -2.90 -11.83
N LEU A 506 33.55 -2.13 -10.87
CA LEU A 506 32.99 -1.98 -9.53
C LEU A 506 32.83 -0.48 -9.31
N ALA A 507 31.59 0.00 -9.28
CA ALA A 507 31.30 1.43 -9.15
C ALA A 507 30.06 1.66 -8.28
N PRO A 508 30.00 2.76 -7.51
CA PRO A 508 28.75 3.23 -6.93
C PRO A 508 27.71 3.40 -8.05
N ALA A 509 26.47 2.97 -7.82
CA ALA A 509 25.42 3.10 -8.82
C ALA A 509 25.03 4.58 -8.93
N ASN A 510 24.86 5.07 -10.15
CA ASN A 510 24.32 6.41 -10.36
C ASN A 510 22.82 6.42 -10.02
N GLU A 511 22.43 7.25 -9.04
CA GLU A 511 21.05 7.33 -8.56
C GLU A 511 20.06 7.77 -9.67
N ASP A 512 20.55 8.52 -10.66
CA ASP A 512 19.74 9.06 -11.75
C ASP A 512 19.71 8.16 -12.99
N GLU A 513 20.74 7.35 -13.22
CA GLU A 513 20.92 6.56 -14.45
C GLU A 513 20.81 5.05 -14.23
N ASP A 514 21.46 4.51 -13.19
CA ASP A 514 21.58 3.06 -12.98
C ASP A 514 20.43 2.52 -12.12
N THR A 515 20.08 3.24 -11.05
CA THR A 515 19.04 2.82 -10.11
C THR A 515 18.58 3.94 -9.18
N TYR A 516 17.27 4.10 -9.02
CA TYR A 516 16.68 5.05 -8.05
C TYR A 516 16.79 4.59 -6.58
N VAL A 517 17.70 3.64 -6.27
CA VAL A 517 17.89 3.09 -4.93
C VAL A 517 19.18 3.63 -4.33
N PRO A 518 19.11 4.46 -3.27
CA PRO A 518 20.30 5.05 -2.66
C PRO A 518 21.17 3.96 -2.02
N ASN A 519 22.47 4.24 -1.82
CA ASN A 519 23.42 3.29 -1.24
C ASN A 519 23.51 1.96 -2.01
N SER A 520 23.45 2.01 -3.33
CA SER A 520 23.65 0.83 -4.18
C SER A 520 24.95 0.94 -4.98
N PHE A 521 25.46 -0.20 -5.42
CA PHE A 521 26.64 -0.27 -6.28
C PHE A 521 26.46 -1.37 -7.33
N VAL A 522 27.18 -1.21 -8.45
CA VAL A 522 27.13 -2.09 -9.60
C VAL A 522 28.42 -2.90 -9.68
N ILE A 523 28.28 -4.19 -9.95
CA ILE A 523 29.36 -5.12 -10.28
C ILE A 523 29.11 -5.63 -11.70
N ASP A 524 29.97 -5.26 -12.64
CA ASP A 524 29.97 -5.85 -13.98
C ASP A 524 31.10 -6.86 -14.10
N THR A 525 30.84 -7.97 -14.78
CA THR A 525 31.77 -9.08 -14.99
C THR A 525 32.23 -9.18 -16.44
N GLN A 526 33.34 -9.88 -16.68
CA GLN A 526 33.89 -10.12 -18.02
C GLN A 526 32.96 -10.96 -18.90
N THR A 527 32.09 -11.77 -18.28
CA THR A 527 31.05 -12.56 -18.97
C THR A 527 29.90 -11.70 -19.47
N GLY A 528 29.85 -10.42 -19.10
CA GLY A 528 28.79 -9.49 -19.46
C GLY A 528 27.63 -9.46 -18.45
N ASP A 529 27.75 -10.16 -17.32
CA ASP A 529 26.73 -10.12 -16.27
C ASP A 529 26.90 -8.86 -15.42
N SER A 530 25.79 -8.17 -15.16
CA SER A 530 25.73 -7.00 -14.27
C SER A 530 24.89 -7.31 -13.03
N TYR A 531 25.40 -6.92 -11.86
CA TYR A 531 24.75 -7.11 -10.57
C TYR A 531 24.62 -5.77 -9.86
N GLN A 532 23.42 -5.41 -9.43
CA GLN A 532 23.14 -4.25 -8.60
C GLN A 532 22.91 -4.70 -7.15
N ILE A 533 23.72 -4.23 -6.22
CA ILE A 533 23.64 -4.62 -4.81
C ILE A 533 23.28 -3.39 -3.98
N PHE A 534 22.33 -3.55 -3.07
CA PHE A 534 21.87 -2.55 -2.12
C PHE A 534 21.95 -3.08 -0.69
N ALA A 535 22.38 -2.25 0.26
CA ALA A 535 22.23 -2.54 1.68
C ALA A 535 21.59 -1.35 2.41
N ASP A 536 20.79 -1.67 3.43
CA ASP A 536 20.00 -0.68 4.18
C ASP A 536 20.88 0.38 4.87
N ASP A 537 22.11 0.02 5.28
CA ASP A 537 23.06 0.92 5.93
C ASP A 537 24.23 1.28 4.99
N LYS A 538 24.44 2.59 4.81
CA LYS A 538 25.57 3.16 4.06
C LYS A 538 26.93 2.68 4.57
N ARG A 539 27.06 2.35 5.86
CA ARG A 539 28.29 1.80 6.44
C ARG A 539 28.58 0.40 5.91
N ILE A 540 27.54 -0.45 5.82
CA ILE A 540 27.65 -1.81 5.29
C ILE A 540 28.04 -1.75 3.82
N VAL A 541 27.42 -0.88 3.04
CA VAL A 541 27.76 -0.71 1.61
C VAL A 541 29.22 -0.33 1.41
N LYS A 542 29.73 0.63 2.20
CA LYS A 542 31.15 1.01 2.15
C LYS A 542 32.07 -0.14 2.54
N GLN A 543 31.69 -0.92 3.56
CA GLN A 543 32.46 -2.08 3.98
C GLN A 543 32.48 -3.17 2.92
N MET A 544 31.33 -3.51 2.33
CA MET A 544 31.22 -4.46 1.23
C MET A 544 32.05 -4.00 0.03
N TYR A 545 31.93 -2.73 -0.35
CA TYR A 545 32.71 -2.15 -1.44
C TYR A 545 34.22 -2.27 -1.19
N ALA A 546 34.69 -1.94 0.01
CA ALA A 546 36.10 -2.06 0.38
C ALA A 546 36.60 -3.52 0.40
N ILE A 547 35.78 -4.46 0.88
CA ILE A 547 36.11 -5.91 0.86
C ILE A 547 36.22 -6.41 -0.58
N ILE A 548 35.27 -6.05 -1.44
CA ILE A 548 35.27 -6.48 -2.85
C ILE A 548 36.43 -5.83 -3.60
N GLN A 549 36.75 -4.56 -3.32
CA GLN A 549 37.87 -3.86 -3.96
C GLN A 549 39.25 -4.36 -3.53
N SER A 550 39.36 -4.95 -2.33
CA SER A 550 40.62 -5.50 -1.81
C SER A 550 40.85 -6.97 -2.15
N SER A 551 39.80 -7.67 -2.61
CA SER A 551 39.84 -9.07 -3.05
C SER A 551 40.38 -9.20 -4.46
#